data_AF-A0A7X8SZG8-F1
#
_entry.id   AF-A0A7X8SZG8-F1
#
_cell.length_a   1.000
_cell.length_b   1.000
_cell.length_c   1.000
_cell.angle_alpha   90.00
_cell.angle_beta   90.00
_cell.angle_gamma   90.00
#
_symmetry.space_group_name_H-M   'P 1'
#
loop_
_entity.id
_entity.type
_entity.pdbx_description
1 polymer ?
#
loop_
_entity_poly.entity_id
_entity_poly.type
_entity_poly.pdbx_seq_one_letter_code
_entity_poly.pdbx_strand_id
1 'polypeptide(L)'
;MSKFPWAVRAKDVEEARKAINASPRTHELVERFQSAVEAAYPPGFWEHYDRLKGGDARGVEMAIEFLEADPWFFRSGYIKANLARFLKRVPLSKRQVRRLESVLLKIVDERNTEEFRNYCRLARVIVTPTLQDALTERLTDENFGRVLRARWMLSCIGEKFMLQKSPRVSQQKPES
;
A
#
# COMPACT_ATOMS: atom_id res chain seq x y z
N MET A 1 7.15 -12.49 -9.66
CA MET A 1 5.87 -12.10 -10.28
C MET A 1 4.79 -13.05 -9.76
N SER A 2 3.70 -12.51 -9.20
CA SER A 2 2.57 -13.32 -8.70
C SER A 2 2.00 -14.18 -9.82
N LYS A 3 1.79 -15.47 -9.55
CA LYS A 3 1.18 -16.42 -10.50
C LYS A 3 -0.33 -16.20 -10.66
N PHE A 4 -0.96 -15.49 -9.73
CA PHE A 4 -2.39 -15.22 -9.77
C PHE A 4 -2.72 -14.10 -10.79
N PRO A 5 -3.74 -14.26 -11.66
CA PRO A 5 -4.03 -13.34 -12.76
C PRO A 5 -4.82 -12.11 -12.30
N TRP A 6 -4.24 -11.32 -11.40
CA TRP A 6 -4.88 -10.16 -10.76
C TRP A 6 -5.56 -9.19 -11.74
N ALA A 7 -4.89 -8.86 -12.85
CA ALA A 7 -5.40 -7.91 -13.83
C ALA A 7 -6.65 -8.44 -14.58
N VAL A 8 -6.64 -9.73 -14.94
CA VAL A 8 -7.79 -10.37 -15.59
C VAL A 8 -8.97 -10.38 -14.64
N ARG A 9 -8.76 -10.79 -13.38
CA ARG A 9 -9.84 -10.83 -12.40
C ARG A 9 -10.40 -9.45 -12.07
N ALA A 10 -9.54 -8.43 -11.97
CA ALA A 10 -9.99 -7.06 -11.76
C ALA A 10 -10.89 -6.58 -12.91
N LYS A 11 -10.54 -6.94 -14.16
CA LYS A 11 -11.36 -6.65 -15.34
C LYS A 11 -12.71 -7.35 -15.27
N ASP A 12 -12.75 -8.63 -14.89
CA ASP A 12 -14.01 -9.39 -14.75
C ASP A 12 -14.97 -8.71 -13.74
N VAL A 13 -14.45 -8.24 -12.61
CA VAL A 13 -15.24 -7.50 -11.60
C VAL A 13 -15.82 -6.22 -12.19
N GLU A 14 -15.00 -5.43 -12.89
CA GLU A 14 -15.47 -4.16 -13.46
C GLU A 14 -16.47 -4.37 -14.60
N GLU A 15 -16.35 -5.42 -15.40
CA GLU A 15 -17.34 -5.79 -16.40
C GLU A 15 -18.67 -6.19 -15.76
N ALA A 16 -18.64 -7.04 -14.73
CA ALA A 16 -19.84 -7.43 -14.00
C ALA A 16 -20.50 -6.22 -13.30
N ARG A 17 -19.70 -5.30 -12.75
CA ARG A 17 -20.18 -4.06 -12.13
C ARG A 17 -20.85 -3.14 -13.15
N LYS A 18 -20.26 -2.99 -14.35
CA LYS A 18 -20.86 -2.22 -15.44
C LYS A 18 -22.19 -2.81 -15.87
N ALA A 19 -22.30 -4.13 -15.98
CA ALA A 19 -23.55 -4.80 -16.32
C ALA A 19 -24.67 -4.51 -15.30
N ILE A 20 -24.38 -4.57 -14.00
CA ILE A 20 -25.33 -4.19 -12.93
C ILE A 20 -25.79 -2.74 -13.08
N ASN A 21 -24.90 -1.82 -13.44
CA ASN A 21 -25.23 -0.39 -13.51
C ASN A 21 -25.96 -0.01 -14.81
N ALA A 22 -25.80 -0.80 -15.87
CA ALA A 22 -26.39 -0.54 -17.19
C ALA A 22 -27.80 -1.15 -17.36
N SER A 23 -28.25 -1.97 -16.41
CA SER A 23 -29.53 -2.69 -16.49
C SER A 23 -30.28 -2.58 -15.16
N PRO A 24 -31.61 -2.80 -15.14
CA PRO A 24 -32.31 -3.06 -13.90
C PRO A 24 -31.60 -4.16 -13.12
N ARG A 25 -31.44 -3.98 -11.80
CA ARG A 25 -30.76 -4.98 -10.98
C ARG A 25 -31.59 -6.26 -10.94
N THR A 26 -31.11 -7.28 -11.62
CA THR A 26 -31.63 -8.65 -11.53
C THR A 26 -30.79 -9.46 -10.55
N HIS A 27 -31.38 -10.54 -10.02
CA HIS A 27 -30.68 -11.48 -9.15
C HIS A 27 -29.42 -12.05 -9.83
N GLU A 28 -29.55 -12.47 -11.08
CA GLU A 28 -28.45 -13.04 -11.88
C GLU A 28 -27.27 -12.08 -12.04
N LEU A 29 -27.53 -10.79 -12.33
CA LEU A 29 -26.47 -9.80 -12.45
C LEU A 29 -25.75 -9.56 -11.11
N VAL A 30 -26.50 -9.57 -10.01
CA VAL A 30 -25.94 -9.46 -8.65
C VAL A 30 -25.08 -10.67 -8.32
N GLU A 31 -25.54 -11.89 -8.58
CA GLU A 31 -24.78 -13.13 -8.37
C GLU A 31 -23.51 -13.16 -9.22
N ARG A 32 -23.57 -12.76 -10.48
CA ARG A 32 -22.39 -12.67 -11.36
C ARG A 32 -21.35 -11.71 -10.82
N PHE A 33 -21.77 -10.55 -10.33
CA PHE A 33 -20.85 -9.58 -9.72
C PHE A 33 -20.25 -10.08 -8.42
N GLN A 34 -21.06 -10.68 -7.53
CA GLN A 34 -20.55 -11.27 -6.28
C GLN A 34 -19.52 -12.36 -6.58
N SER A 35 -19.83 -13.26 -7.52
CA SER A 35 -18.92 -14.32 -7.95
C SER A 35 -17.61 -13.77 -8.54
N ALA A 36 -17.69 -12.70 -9.35
CA ALA A 36 -16.50 -12.04 -9.89
C ALA A 36 -15.65 -11.41 -8.78
N VAL A 37 -16.29 -10.76 -7.79
CA VAL A 37 -15.60 -10.17 -6.63
C VAL A 37 -14.90 -11.23 -5.79
N GLU A 38 -15.55 -12.38 -5.55
CA GLU A 38 -14.94 -13.49 -4.81
C GLU A 38 -13.75 -14.07 -5.58
N ALA A 39 -13.92 -14.35 -6.88
CA ALA A 39 -12.87 -14.86 -7.76
C ALA A 39 -11.72 -13.87 -8.00
N ALA A 40 -11.87 -12.60 -7.60
CA ALA A 40 -10.80 -11.60 -7.67
C ALA A 40 -9.71 -11.77 -6.62
N TYR A 41 -9.93 -12.65 -5.65
CA TYR A 41 -8.96 -12.99 -4.63
C TYR A 41 -8.51 -14.45 -4.79
N PRO A 42 -7.22 -14.76 -4.61
CA PRO A 42 -6.71 -16.12 -4.65
C PRO A 42 -7.27 -16.93 -3.47
N PRO A 43 -7.30 -18.27 -3.60
CA PRO A 43 -7.57 -19.15 -2.47
C PRO A 43 -6.70 -18.80 -1.26
N GLY A 44 -7.30 -18.77 -0.07
CA GLY A 44 -6.61 -18.43 1.18
C GLY A 44 -6.33 -16.93 1.39
N PHE A 45 -6.70 -16.03 0.46
CA PHE A 45 -6.50 -14.59 0.63
C PHE A 45 -7.06 -14.07 1.96
N TRP A 46 -8.33 -14.40 2.25
CA TRP A 46 -9.00 -13.91 3.46
C TRP A 46 -8.41 -14.50 4.74
N GLU A 47 -7.93 -15.74 4.69
CA GLU A 47 -7.22 -16.34 5.82
C GLU A 47 -5.91 -15.60 6.13
N HIS A 48 -5.09 -15.34 5.10
CA HIS A 48 -3.86 -14.56 5.26
C HIS A 48 -4.14 -13.11 5.67
N TYR A 49 -5.23 -12.52 5.18
CA TYR A 49 -5.69 -11.19 5.57
C TYR A 49 -6.03 -11.15 7.07
N ASP A 50 -6.80 -12.11 7.57
CA ASP A 50 -7.19 -12.18 8.99
C ASP A 50 -6.01 -12.49 9.91
N ARG A 51 -5.10 -13.38 9.48
CA ARG A 51 -3.81 -13.59 10.17
C ARG A 51 -3.04 -12.28 10.32
N LEU A 52 -2.87 -11.54 9.22
CA LEU A 52 -2.13 -10.29 9.24
C LEU A 52 -2.84 -9.21 10.09
N LYS A 53 -4.17 -9.15 10.04
CA LYS A 53 -5.00 -8.30 10.90
C LYS A 53 -4.76 -8.58 12.39
N GLY A 54 -4.56 -9.86 12.74
CA GLY A 54 -4.20 -10.33 14.08
C GLY A 54 -2.72 -10.14 14.46
N GLY A 55 -1.88 -9.62 13.56
CA GLY A 55 -0.44 -9.43 13.80
C GLY A 55 0.43 -10.65 13.48
N ASP A 56 -0.10 -11.66 12.80
CA ASP A 56 0.65 -12.83 12.37
C ASP A 56 1.39 -12.58 11.05
N ALA A 57 2.72 -12.69 11.09
CA ALA A 57 3.59 -12.45 9.95
C ALA A 57 3.40 -13.44 8.79
N ARG A 58 2.73 -14.58 9.00
CA ARG A 58 2.41 -15.55 7.93
C ARG A 58 1.49 -14.99 6.84
N GLY A 59 0.84 -13.85 7.07
CA GLY A 59 0.05 -13.13 6.06
C GLY A 59 0.83 -12.14 5.19
N VAL A 60 2.11 -11.88 5.51
CA VAL A 60 2.89 -10.78 4.89
C VAL A 60 3.11 -10.97 3.39
N GLU A 61 3.50 -12.17 2.95
CA GLU A 61 3.84 -12.41 1.54
C GLU A 61 2.63 -12.18 0.62
N MET A 62 1.47 -12.73 0.98
CA MET A 62 0.21 -12.51 0.24
C MET A 62 -0.11 -11.00 0.16
N ALA A 63 0.00 -10.29 1.28
CA ALA A 63 -0.29 -8.86 1.32
C ALA A 63 0.64 -8.06 0.39
N ILE A 64 1.94 -8.35 0.39
CA ILE A 64 2.90 -7.69 -0.50
C ILE A 64 2.58 -8.03 -1.97
N GLU A 65 2.30 -9.28 -2.30
CA GLU A 65 1.93 -9.67 -3.68
C GLU A 65 0.68 -8.94 -4.17
N PHE A 66 -0.33 -8.77 -3.32
CA PHE A 66 -1.53 -8.00 -3.65
C PHE A 66 -1.21 -6.52 -3.90
N LEU A 67 -0.38 -5.92 -3.05
CA LEU A 67 0.01 -4.52 -3.19
C LEU A 67 0.92 -4.28 -4.41
N GLU A 68 1.79 -5.23 -4.76
CA GLU A 68 2.62 -5.20 -5.98
C GLU A 68 1.78 -5.32 -7.26
N ALA A 69 0.85 -6.28 -7.27
CA ALA A 69 -0.06 -6.48 -8.39
C ALA A 69 -1.04 -5.30 -8.56
N ASP A 70 -1.34 -4.63 -7.44
CA ASP A 70 -2.06 -3.38 -7.40
C ASP A 70 -3.44 -3.40 -8.13
N PRO A 71 -4.26 -4.47 -7.97
CA PRO A 71 -5.47 -4.63 -8.77
C PRO A 71 -6.49 -3.54 -8.49
N TRP A 72 -7.19 -3.09 -9.54
CA TRP A 72 -8.14 -1.99 -9.46
C TRP A 72 -9.55 -2.46 -9.79
N PHE A 73 -10.36 -2.64 -8.75
CA PHE A 73 -11.76 -3.04 -8.87
C PHE A 73 -12.53 -2.63 -7.61
N PHE A 74 -13.84 -2.83 -7.62
CA PHE A 74 -14.73 -2.53 -6.49
C PHE A 74 -14.12 -2.90 -5.12
N ARG A 75 -13.99 -1.89 -4.24
CA ARG A 75 -13.45 -1.97 -2.87
C ARG A 75 -11.98 -2.39 -2.73
N SER A 76 -11.23 -2.62 -3.81
CA SER A 76 -9.83 -3.04 -3.71
C SER A 76 -8.96 -2.00 -3.00
N GLY A 77 -9.24 -0.71 -3.15
CA GLY A 77 -8.56 0.39 -2.43
C GLY A 77 -8.67 0.29 -0.90
N TYR A 78 -9.84 -0.09 -0.36
CA TYR A 78 -10.01 -0.30 1.09
C TYR A 78 -9.18 -1.49 1.58
N ILE A 79 -9.07 -2.55 0.77
CA ILE A 79 -8.24 -3.70 1.09
C ILE A 79 -6.76 -3.29 1.10
N LYS A 80 -6.28 -2.54 0.09
CA LYS A 80 -4.91 -2.00 0.06
C LYS A 80 -4.61 -1.15 1.29
N ALA A 81 -5.53 -0.26 1.65
CA ALA A 81 -5.41 0.59 2.84
C ALA A 81 -5.27 -0.23 4.13
N ASN A 82 -6.08 -1.29 4.28
CA ASN A 82 -6.02 -2.17 5.45
C ASN A 82 -4.73 -2.99 5.49
N LEU A 83 -4.31 -3.57 4.37
CA LEU A 83 -3.05 -4.30 4.29
C LEU A 83 -1.85 -3.41 4.64
N ALA A 84 -1.79 -2.18 4.12
CA ALA A 84 -0.77 -1.21 4.50
C ALA A 84 -0.79 -0.89 6.00
N ARG A 85 -1.97 -0.83 6.64
CA ARG A 85 -2.09 -0.66 8.09
C ARG A 85 -1.57 -1.87 8.87
N PHE A 86 -1.84 -3.08 8.41
CA PHE A 86 -1.46 -4.30 9.12
C PHE A 86 0.04 -4.59 8.98
N LEU A 87 0.61 -4.40 7.79
CA LEU A 87 2.04 -4.59 7.51
C LEU A 87 2.95 -3.75 8.43
N LYS A 88 2.46 -2.62 8.92
CA LYS A 88 3.19 -1.80 9.90
C LYS A 88 3.40 -2.44 11.28
N ARG A 89 2.61 -3.46 11.61
CA ARG A 89 2.53 -4.04 12.96
C ARG A 89 3.28 -5.37 13.09
N VAL A 90 3.89 -5.84 12.00
CA VAL A 90 4.56 -7.13 11.94
C VAL A 90 6.03 -6.94 11.55
N PRO A 91 6.92 -7.85 11.96
CA PRO A 91 8.31 -7.80 11.51
C PRO A 91 8.39 -8.02 10.00
N LEU A 92 9.18 -7.17 9.32
CA LEU A 92 9.43 -7.25 7.89
C LEU A 92 10.92 -7.53 7.64
N SER A 93 11.20 -8.49 6.77
CA SER A 93 12.56 -8.76 6.30
C SER A 93 13.05 -7.63 5.38
N LYS A 94 14.38 -7.50 5.23
CA LYS A 94 14.99 -6.54 4.30
C LYS A 94 14.47 -6.70 2.86
N ARG A 95 14.21 -7.94 2.42
CA ARG A 95 13.64 -8.23 1.10
C ARG A 95 12.21 -7.69 0.96
N GLN A 96 11.38 -7.88 1.97
CA GLN A 96 10.00 -7.40 1.99
C GLN A 96 9.93 -5.87 2.04
N VAL A 97 10.83 -5.23 2.79
CA VAL A 97 10.95 -3.75 2.79
C VAL A 97 11.25 -3.23 1.38
N ARG A 98 12.24 -3.79 0.67
CA ARG A 98 12.58 -3.36 -0.69
C ARG A 98 11.40 -3.50 -1.67
N ARG A 99 10.64 -4.59 -1.57
CA ARG A 99 9.43 -4.79 -2.39
C ARG A 99 8.37 -3.73 -2.10
N LEU A 100 8.16 -3.43 -0.82
CA LEU A 100 7.23 -2.38 -0.41
C LEU A 100 7.70 -0.98 -0.82
N GLU A 101 9.00 -0.69 -0.84
CA GLU A 101 9.53 0.57 -1.38
C GLU A 101 9.13 0.74 -2.85
N SER A 102 9.29 -0.31 -3.67
CA SER A 102 8.85 -0.28 -5.07
C SER A 102 7.36 -0.01 -5.20
N VAL A 103 6.52 -0.61 -4.34
CA VAL A 103 5.08 -0.32 -4.29
C VAL A 103 4.83 1.16 -3.96
N LEU A 104 5.47 1.70 -2.93
CA LEU A 104 5.29 3.08 -2.50
C LEU A 104 5.69 4.08 -3.61
N LEU A 105 6.83 3.84 -4.25
CA LEU A 105 7.32 4.68 -5.34
C LEU A 105 6.38 4.63 -6.55
N LYS A 106 5.89 3.45 -6.93
CA LYS A 106 4.89 3.30 -8.01
C LYS A 106 3.65 4.15 -7.72
N ILE A 107 3.13 4.10 -6.50
CA ILE A 107 1.95 4.88 -6.13
C ILE A 107 2.25 6.39 -6.18
N VAL A 108 3.41 6.83 -5.70
CA VAL A 108 3.85 8.23 -5.83
C VAL A 108 3.93 8.65 -7.29
N ASP A 109 4.39 7.78 -8.18
CA ASP A 109 4.50 8.10 -9.60
C ASP A 109 3.15 8.20 -10.29
N GLU A 110 2.19 7.36 -9.91
CA GLU A 110 0.94 7.20 -10.64
C GLU A 110 -0.21 8.04 -10.09
N ARG A 111 -0.51 8.00 -8.78
CA ARG A 111 -1.83 8.47 -8.31
C ARG A 111 -1.95 8.78 -6.82
N ASN A 112 -2.91 9.66 -6.49
CA ASN A 112 -3.34 9.97 -5.13
C ASN A 112 -4.71 9.35 -4.85
N THR A 113 -4.74 8.22 -4.15
CA THR A 113 -5.94 7.41 -3.91
C THR A 113 -6.25 7.34 -2.41
N GLU A 114 -7.43 6.83 -2.04
CA GLU A 114 -7.87 6.73 -0.63
C GLU A 114 -6.86 6.01 0.28
N GLU A 115 -6.13 5.03 -0.27
CA GLU A 115 -5.09 4.30 0.46
C GLU A 115 -3.79 5.08 0.64
N PHE A 116 -3.58 6.21 -0.06
CA PHE A 116 -2.31 6.96 -0.07
C PHE A 116 -1.86 7.37 1.34
N ARG A 117 -2.79 7.81 2.19
CA ARG A 117 -2.48 8.15 3.59
C ARG A 117 -1.94 6.94 4.37
N ASN A 118 -2.44 5.73 4.09
CA ASN A 118 -1.95 4.51 4.73
C ASN A 118 -0.59 4.09 4.17
N TYR A 119 -0.31 4.36 2.89
CA TYR A 119 1.02 4.20 2.33
C TYR A 119 2.05 5.16 2.94
N CYS A 120 1.74 6.44 3.11
CA CYS A 120 2.63 7.37 3.83
C CYS A 120 2.94 6.88 5.26
N ARG A 121 1.92 6.35 5.94
CA ARG A 121 2.05 5.75 7.27
C ARG A 121 2.91 4.49 7.28
N LEU A 122 2.88 3.69 6.21
CA LEU A 122 3.74 2.52 6.03
C LEU A 122 5.18 2.94 5.74
N ALA A 123 5.37 3.92 4.85
CA ALA A 123 6.66 4.50 4.51
C ALA A 123 7.43 4.96 5.75
N ARG A 124 6.75 5.60 6.71
CA ARG A 124 7.34 6.01 8.00
C ARG A 124 7.90 4.85 8.83
N VAL A 125 7.36 3.64 8.67
CA VAL A 125 7.83 2.45 9.41
C VAL A 125 9.00 1.80 8.68
N ILE A 126 8.95 1.74 7.35
CA ILE A 126 9.91 0.99 6.54
C ILE A 126 11.01 1.85 5.90
N VAL A 127 11.07 3.14 6.22
CA VAL A 127 12.00 4.10 5.63
C VAL A 127 13.44 3.58 5.61
N THR A 128 14.07 3.69 4.45
CA THR A 128 15.49 3.48 4.23
C THR A 128 16.08 4.71 3.51
N PRO A 129 17.42 4.88 3.51
CA PRO A 129 18.06 5.91 2.69
C PRO A 129 17.65 5.83 1.21
N THR A 130 17.59 4.61 0.65
CA THR A 130 17.17 4.38 -0.74
C THR A 130 15.77 4.91 -1.04
N LEU A 131 14.81 4.71 -0.13
CA LEU A 131 13.47 5.26 -0.30
C LEU A 131 13.47 6.80 -0.23
N GLN A 132 14.25 7.39 0.67
CA GLN A 132 14.35 8.84 0.81
C GLN A 132 14.96 9.51 -0.42
N ASP A 133 16.06 8.95 -0.93
CA ASP A 133 16.76 9.47 -2.10
C ASP A 133 15.82 9.43 -3.32
N ALA A 134 15.17 8.28 -3.55
CA ALA A 134 14.22 8.12 -4.65
C ALA A 134 13.01 9.07 -4.56
N LEU A 135 12.50 9.35 -3.35
CA LEU A 135 11.44 10.35 -3.17
C LEU A 135 11.94 11.79 -3.38
N THR A 136 13.19 12.08 -3.02
CA THR A 136 13.82 13.39 -3.19
C THR A 136 14.05 13.70 -4.67
N GLU A 137 14.51 12.72 -5.45
CA GLU A 137 14.65 12.85 -6.91
C GLU A 137 13.33 13.24 -7.58
N ARG A 138 12.19 12.75 -7.09
CA ARG A 138 10.86 13.07 -7.63
C ARG A 138 10.41 14.51 -7.37
N LEU A 139 11.13 15.27 -6.54
CA LEU A 139 10.84 16.68 -6.30
C LEU A 139 11.24 17.59 -7.47
N THR A 140 12.10 17.10 -8.36
CA THR A 140 12.56 17.83 -9.56
C THR A 140 11.83 17.40 -10.83
N ASP A 141 10.79 16.57 -10.72
CA ASP A 141 10.00 16.08 -11.85
C ASP A 141 9.08 17.19 -12.41
N GLU A 142 8.85 17.21 -13.71
CA GLU A 142 7.94 18.16 -14.35
C GLU A 142 6.47 17.89 -13.98
N ASN A 143 6.14 16.65 -13.59
CA ASN A 143 4.81 16.27 -13.15
C ASN A 143 4.53 16.78 -11.74
N PHE A 144 3.84 17.91 -11.65
CA PHE A 144 3.43 18.52 -10.39
C PHE A 144 2.67 17.56 -9.46
N GLY A 145 1.84 16.66 -10.00
CA GLY A 145 1.12 15.65 -9.22
C GLY A 145 2.06 14.67 -8.53
N ARG A 146 3.13 14.23 -9.22
CA ARG A 146 4.18 13.38 -8.65
C ARG A 146 4.97 14.13 -7.59
N VAL A 147 5.37 15.37 -7.86
CA VAL A 147 6.10 16.25 -6.92
C VAL A 147 5.32 16.42 -5.62
N LEU A 148 4.03 16.71 -5.69
CA LEU A 148 3.17 16.87 -4.50
C LEU A 148 3.10 15.60 -3.67
N ARG A 149 2.92 14.43 -4.30
CA ARG A 149 2.85 13.15 -3.60
C ARG A 149 4.18 12.77 -2.96
N ALA A 150 5.29 12.98 -3.66
CA ALA A 150 6.63 12.76 -3.14
C ALA A 150 6.90 13.66 -1.92
N ARG A 151 6.58 14.95 -2.03
CA ARG A 151 6.70 15.92 -0.93
C ARG A 151 5.86 15.51 0.28
N TRP A 152 4.62 15.07 0.07
CA TRP A 152 3.76 14.61 1.16
C TRP A 152 4.34 13.36 1.84
N MET A 153 4.76 12.36 1.07
CA MET A 153 5.35 11.15 1.65
C MET A 153 6.65 11.46 2.43
N LEU A 154 7.51 12.32 1.90
CA LEU A 154 8.71 12.81 2.60
C LEU A 154 8.38 13.52 3.90
N SER A 155 7.35 14.39 3.91
CA SER A 155 6.90 15.06 5.14
C SER A 155 6.47 14.05 6.22
N CYS A 156 5.77 12.97 5.85
CA CYS A 156 5.39 11.91 6.79
C CYS A 156 6.57 11.09 7.32
N ILE A 157 7.65 10.97 6.54
CA ILE A 157 8.89 10.27 6.94
C ILE A 157 9.76 11.17 7.84
N GLY A 158 9.87 12.45 7.50
CA GLY A 158 10.77 13.43 8.11
C GLY A 158 10.54 13.65 9.61
N GLU A 159 9.29 13.55 10.09
CA GLU A 159 8.97 13.62 11.53
C GLU A 159 9.73 12.56 12.34
N LYS A 160 9.98 11.37 11.78
CA LYS A 160 10.70 10.28 12.47
C LYS A 160 12.21 10.40 12.32
N PHE A 161 12.68 10.97 11.21
CA PHE A 161 14.11 11.16 10.95
C PHE A 161 14.73 12.21 11.87
N MET A 162 14.01 13.31 12.14
CA MET A 162 14.43 14.32 13.12
C MET A 162 14.51 13.76 14.56
N LEU A 163 13.63 12.82 14.90
CA LEU A 163 13.64 12.12 16.20
C LEU A 163 14.76 11.08 16.34
N GLN A 164 15.26 10.51 15.23
CA GLN A 164 16.36 9.54 15.25
C GLN A 164 17.75 10.16 15.11
N LYS A 165 17.86 11.36 14.53
CA LYS A 165 19.14 12.07 14.35
C LYS A 165 19.55 13.00 15.49
N SER A 166 18.74 13.18 16.54
CA SER A 166 19.17 13.95 17.72
C SER A 166 20.15 13.13 18.56
N PRO A 167 21.44 13.53 18.67
CA PRO A 167 22.24 13.10 19.81
C PRO A 167 21.58 13.73 21.04
N ARG A 168 21.40 12.97 22.13
CA ARG A 168 21.09 13.60 23.42
C ARG A 168 22.22 14.58 23.71
N VAL A 169 21.94 15.88 23.63
CA VAL A 169 22.85 16.92 24.14
C VAL A 169 22.96 16.65 25.63
N SER A 170 24.06 16.01 26.05
CA SER A 170 24.43 15.93 27.45
C SER A 170 24.70 17.35 27.92
N GLN A 171 23.82 17.87 28.75
CA GLN A 171 24.08 19.09 29.48
C GLN A 171 25.24 18.80 30.45
N GLN A 172 26.47 19.17 30.06
CA GLN A 172 27.54 19.41 31.01
C GLN A 172 27.32 20.81 31.57
N LYS A 173 26.93 20.84 32.84
CA LYS A 173 26.85 22.05 33.67
C LYS A 173 28.29 22.36 34.12
N PRO A 174 28.80 23.60 33.98
CA PRO A 174 30.06 23.97 34.60
C PRO A 174 29.78 24.26 36.08
N GLU A 175 30.39 23.48 36.98
CA GLU A 175 30.52 23.88 38.38
C GLU A 175 31.79 24.70 38.55
N SER A 176 31.61 25.79 39.30
CA SER A 176 32.55 26.88 39.56
C SER A 176 33.54 26.54 40.66
#